data_AF-A0A938BYS9-F1
#
_entry.id   AF-A0A938BYS9-F1
#
_cell.length_a   1.000
_cell.length_b   1.000
_cell.length_c   1.000
_cell.angle_alpha   90.00
_cell.angle_beta   90.00
_cell.angle_gamma   90.00
#
_symmetry.space_group_name_H-M   'P 1'
#
loop_
_entity.id
_entity.type
_entity.pdbx_description
1 polymer ?
#
loop_
_entity_poly.entity_id
_entity_poly.type
_entity_poly.pdbx_seq_one_letter_code
_entity_poly.pdbx_strand_id
1 'polypeptide(L)' 'RLNEIYSHHTGQPVETIQDALERDRFYMPEDARDFGLIDEVVAQRAVPQA' A
#
# COMPACT_ATOMS: atom_id res chain seq x y z
N ARG A 1 -0.39 -8.88 15.36
CA ARG A 1 0.93 -8.27 15.08
C ARG A 1 1.14 -7.88 13.61
N LEU A 2 1.18 -8.79 12.63
CA LEU A 2 1.40 -8.38 11.22
C LEU A 2 0.31 -7.42 10.72
N ASN A 3 -0.95 -7.72 11.01
CA ASN A 3 -2.08 -6.89 10.59
C ASN A 3 -2.07 -5.50 11.23
N GLU A 4 -1.57 -5.37 12.47
CA GLU A 4 -1.41 -4.08 13.15
C GLU A 4 -0.34 -3.21 12.48
N ILE A 5 0.75 -3.83 12.00
CA ILE A 5 1.81 -3.12 11.26
C ILE A 5 1.23 -2.57 9.95
N TYR A 6 0.53 -3.41 9.20
CA TYR A 6 -0.15 -2.98 7.97
C TYR A 6 -1.15 -1.86 8.26
N SER A 7 -2.00 -2.02 9.28
CA SER A 7 -2.98 -1.00 9.67
C SER A 7 -2.32 0.34 10.01
N HIS A 8 -1.23 0.33 10.77
CA HIS A 8 -0.49 1.54 11.13
C HIS A 8 0.10 2.27 9.91
N HIS A 9 0.68 1.54 8.94
CA HIS A 9 1.34 2.17 7.79
C HIS A 9 0.39 2.52 6.65
N THR A 10 -0.66 1.72 6.43
CA THR A 10 -1.65 1.96 5.37
C THR A 10 -2.78 2.91 5.80
N GLY A 11 -2.95 3.14 7.11
CA GLY A 11 -4.08 3.87 7.66
C GLY A 11 -5.41 3.11 7.60
N GLN A 12 -5.41 1.86 7.12
CA GLN A 12 -6.59 1.02 7.03
C GLN A 12 -6.91 0.40 8.40
N PRO A 13 -8.19 0.15 8.72
CA PRO A 13 -8.54 -0.58 9.95
C PRO A 13 -8.07 -2.03 9.87
N VAL A 14 -7.77 -2.62 11.04
CA VAL A 14 -7.23 -3.99 11.16
C VAL A 14 -8.14 -5.04 10.50
N GLU A 15 -9.46 -4.84 10.54
CA GLU A 15 -10.45 -5.71 9.91
C GLU A 15 -10.28 -5.74 8.38
N THR A 16 -10.11 -4.57 7.75
CA THR A 16 -9.86 -4.48 6.29
C THR A 16 -8.55 -5.13 5.90
N ILE A 17 -7.51 -5.01 6.74
CA ILE A 17 -6.24 -5.70 6.51
C ILE A 17 -6.39 -7.22 6.64
N GLN A 18 -7.17 -7.70 7.62
CA GLN A 18 -7.45 -9.13 7.76
C GLN A 18 -8.10 -9.70 6.51
N ASP A 19 -9.14 -9.06 5.99
CA ASP A 19 -9.84 -9.50 4.77
C ASP A 19 -8.95 -9.38 3.52
N ALA A 20 -8.04 -8.41 3.49
CA ALA A 20 -7.08 -8.25 2.40
C ALA A 20 -5.97 -9.30 2.39
N LEU A 21 -5.65 -9.87 3.55
CA LEU A 21 -4.59 -10.87 3.73
C LEU A 21 -5.13 -12.31 3.83
N GLU A 22 -6.44 -12.52 3.93
CA GLU A 22 -7.06 -13.86 3.95
C GLU A 22 -6.77 -14.63 2.64
N ARG A 23 -6.68 -13.92 1.52
CA ARG A 23 -6.35 -14.44 0.20
C ARG A 23 -5.40 -13.51 -0.51
N ASP A 24 -4.60 -14.06 -1.42
CA ASP A 24 -3.72 -13.26 -2.29
C ASP A 24 -4.55 -12.25 -3.09
N ARG A 25 -4.31 -10.98 -2.80
CA ARG A 25 -4.91 -9.86 -3.52
C ARG A 25 -3.80 -9.13 -4.27
N PHE A 26 -3.89 -9.14 -5.59
CA PHE A 26 -2.97 -8.44 -6.47
C PHE A 26 -3.50 -7.02 -6.72
N TYR A 27 -2.62 -6.04 -6.65
CA TYR A 27 -2.96 -4.63 -6.84
C TYR A 27 -2.26 -4.08 -8.08
N MET A 28 -2.96 -3.22 -8.82
CA MET A 28 -2.28 -2.30 -9.73
C MET A 28 -1.57 -1.23 -8.90
N PRO A 29 -0.52 -0.57 -9.43
CA PRO A 29 0.24 0.44 -8.68
C PRO A 29 -0.64 1.55 -8.09
N GLU A 30 -1.65 1.99 -8.84
CA GLU A 30 -2.60 3.02 -8.42
C GLU A 30 -3.46 2.54 -7.24
N ASP A 31 -3.97 1.31 -7.30
CA ASP A 31 -4.77 0.71 -6.23
C ASP A 31 -3.92 0.50 -4.97
N ALA A 32 -2.64 0.12 -5.13
CA ALA A 32 -1.72 -0.05 -4.01
C ALA A 32 -1.44 1.28 -3.31
N ARG A 33 -1.34 2.38 -4.06
CA ARG A 33 -1.21 3.73 -3.49
C ARG A 33 -2.46 4.12 -2.75
N ASP A 34 -3.62 3.95 -3.37
CA ASP A 34 -4.91 4.35 -2.78
C ASP A 34 -5.26 3.50 -1.54
N PHE A 35 -4.80 2.24 -1.50
CA PHE A 35 -4.87 1.39 -0.30
C PHE A 35 -3.92 1.86 0.82
N GLY A 36 -2.89 2.64 0.49
CA GLY A 36 -1.87 3.13 1.43
C GLY A 36 -0.63 2.24 1.55
N LEU A 37 -0.40 1.32 0.61
CA LEU A 37 0.80 0.46 0.60
C LEU A 37 2.06 1.20 0.13
N ILE A 38 1.88 2.21 -0.72
CA ILE A 38 2.95 3.04 -1.29
C ILE A 38 2.48 4.50 -1.39
N ASP A 39 3.42 5.44 -1.34
CA ASP A 39 3.08 6.87 -1.36
C ASP A 39 2.91 7.42 -2.79
N GLU A 40 3.74 6.95 -3.74
CA GLU A 40 3.77 7.46 -5.11
C GLU A 40 4.08 6.36 -6.13
N VAL A 41 3.45 6.45 -7.31
CA VAL A 41 3.77 5.63 -8.49
C VAL A 41 4.63 6.45 -9.43
N VAL A 42 5.86 5.99 -9.68
CA VAL A 42 6.84 6.72 -10.49
C VAL A 42 7.08 5.97 -11.81
N ALA A 43 6.64 6.55 -12.94
CA ALA A 43 6.79 5.93 -14.25
C ALA A 43 8.21 6.06 -14.84
N GLN A 44 8.92 7.13 -14.48
CA GLN A 44 10.28 7.42 -14.94
C GLN A 44 11.09 8.05 -13.82
N ARG A 45 12.38 7.73 -13.77
CA ARG A 45 13.28 8.28 -12.75
C ARG A 45 13.31 9.81 -12.84
N ALA A 46 13.06 10.47 -11.71
CA ALA A 46 13.16 11.92 -11.63
C ALA A 46 14.56 12.37 -12.07
N VAL A 47 14.62 13.35 -12.97
CA VAL A 47 15.88 14.00 -13.33
C VAL A 47 16.35 14.77 -12.10
N PRO A 48 17.58 14.55 -11.60
CA PRO A 48 18.07 15.27 -10.44
C PRO A 48 18.00 16.78 -10.69
N GLN A 49 17.34 17.54 -9.81
CA GLN A 49 17.48 18.99 -9.82
C GLN A 49 18.89 19.33 -9.33
N ALA A 50 19.65 20.01 -10.18
CA ALA A 50 21.02 20.45 -9.91
C ALA A 50 21.05 21.69 -9.03
#